data_AF-A0A6G5AES3-F1
#
_entry.id   AF-A0A6G5AES3-F1
#
_cell.length_a   1.000
_cell.length_b   1.000
_cell.length_c   1.000
_cell.angle_alpha   90.00
_cell.angle_beta   90.00
_cell.angle_gamma   90.00
#
_symmetry.space_group_name_H-M   'P 1'
#
loop_
_entity.id
_entity.type
_entity.pdbx_description
1 polymer ?
#
loop_
_entity_poly.entity_id
_entity_poly.type
_entity_poly.pdbx_seq_one_letter_code
_entity_poly.pdbx_strand_id
1 'polypeptide(L)'
;MKKMLREALRRFDRPGSVSFCHYAVVKNQVYRKCYGQHVGFNMFMDQILLSLARKVRLPDIEMLVNLGDWPLEQEATPESTFQFFSWCGSKSSTDIVMPTYDITESSLEMMGRVTLDVLSVQGNSGPAWKEKCPCGFWRGRDSCPERLDLVALSRRHPDLLNASLTNFSFFGTRWTSMVPRPATFPSLIFLRCLHCFHLRCLHSFHPCFSCCVRSTNHINTLFAYEVGELACVRVP
;
A
#
# COMPACT_ATOMS: atom_id res chain seq x y z
N MET A 1 -1.54 11.72 27.88
CA MET A 1 -2.31 10.84 26.99
C MET A 1 -3.83 10.85 27.18
N LYS A 2 -4.42 10.71 28.38
CA LYS A 2 -5.91 10.74 28.54
C LYS A 2 -6.62 11.96 27.91
N LYS A 3 -6.04 13.16 28.00
CA LYS A 3 -6.55 14.37 27.33
C LYS A 3 -6.48 14.25 25.81
N MET A 4 -5.35 13.78 25.29
CA MET A 4 -5.11 13.56 23.87
C MET A 4 -6.07 12.53 23.27
N LEU A 5 -6.29 11.40 23.95
CA LEU A 5 -7.23 10.37 23.50
C LEU A 5 -8.67 10.89 23.46
N ARG A 6 -9.11 11.67 24.46
CA ARG A 6 -10.45 12.28 24.44
C ARG A 6 -10.63 13.23 23.26
N GLU A 7 -9.61 14.03 22.97
CA GLU A 7 -9.65 14.95 21.85
C GLU A 7 -9.63 14.23 20.50
N ALA A 8 -8.79 13.19 20.36
CA ALA A 8 -8.78 12.34 19.17
C ALA A 8 -10.16 11.68 18.94
N LEU A 9 -10.80 11.18 20.00
CA LEU A 9 -12.14 10.63 19.90
C LEU A 9 -13.16 11.67 19.44
N ARG A 10 -13.07 12.91 19.93
CA ARG A 10 -13.97 14.01 19.51
C ARG A 10 -13.76 14.38 18.05
N ARG A 11 -12.50 14.48 17.61
CA ARG A 11 -12.15 14.95 16.25
C ARG A 11 -12.39 13.89 15.18
N PHE A 12 -12.15 12.63 15.50
CA PHE A 12 -12.25 11.50 14.57
C PHE A 12 -13.48 10.62 14.81
N ASP A 13 -14.56 11.18 15.37
CA ASP A 13 -15.83 10.47 15.60
C ASP A 13 -16.61 10.23 14.30
N ARG A 14 -16.07 9.35 13.46
CA ARG A 14 -16.67 8.93 12.18
C ARG A 14 -16.55 7.42 12.04
N PRO A 15 -17.31 6.63 12.82
CA PRO A 15 -17.07 5.20 12.99
C PRO A 15 -17.13 4.39 11.69
N GLY A 16 -17.87 4.86 10.68
CA GLY A 16 -17.95 4.19 9.37
C GLY A 16 -16.75 4.42 8.44
N SER A 17 -15.96 5.48 8.65
CA SER A 17 -14.83 5.85 7.75
C SER A 17 -13.49 5.91 8.46
N VAL A 18 -13.46 6.13 9.77
CA VAL A 18 -12.25 6.22 10.56
C VAL A 18 -12.29 5.15 11.66
N SER A 19 -11.24 4.35 11.70
CA SER A 19 -10.99 3.39 12.76
C SER A 19 -9.56 3.53 13.24
N PHE A 20 -9.36 3.58 14.55
CA PHE A 20 -8.04 3.61 15.14
C PHE A 20 -8.02 2.85 16.47
N CYS A 21 -6.84 2.44 16.91
CA CYS A 21 -6.64 1.82 18.21
C CYS A 21 -5.66 2.61 19.06
N HIS A 22 -5.96 2.68 20.34
CA HIS A 22 -5.03 3.07 21.37
C HIS A 22 -4.34 1.81 21.90
N TYR A 23 -3.02 1.74 21.69
CA TYR A 23 -2.17 0.71 22.26
C TYR A 23 -1.38 1.28 23.44
N ALA A 24 -1.21 0.46 24.46
CA ALA A 24 -0.33 0.74 25.59
C ALA A 24 0.52 -0.49 25.86
N VAL A 25 1.83 -0.31 25.96
CA VAL A 25 2.74 -1.32 26.49
C VAL A 25 3.08 -0.88 27.91
N VAL A 26 2.76 -1.71 28.90
CA VAL A 26 3.04 -1.43 30.31
C VAL A 26 3.63 -2.68 30.93
N LYS A 27 4.82 -2.57 31.52
CA LYS A 27 5.57 -3.70 32.08
C LYS A 27 5.71 -4.85 31.09
N ASN A 28 6.03 -4.53 29.83
CA ASN A 28 6.15 -5.48 28.72
C ASN A 28 4.85 -6.27 28.40
N GLN A 29 3.69 -5.81 28.87
CA GLN A 29 2.38 -6.35 28.50
C GLN A 29 1.67 -5.39 27.54
N VAL A 30 1.07 -5.94 26.49
CA VAL A 30 0.40 -5.16 25.44
C VAL A 30 -1.09 -5.09 25.77
N TYR A 31 -1.61 -3.86 25.84
CA TYR A 31 -3.01 -3.54 26.01
C TYR A 31 -3.50 -2.77 24.78
N ARG A 32 -4.76 -2.97 24.41
CA ARG A 32 -5.35 -2.33 23.25
C ARG A 32 -6.81 -1.99 23.49
N LYS A 33 -7.22 -0.81 23.03
CA LYS A 33 -8.63 -0.44 22.87
C LYS A 33 -8.84 0.21 21.51
N CYS A 34 -9.77 -0.32 20.71
CA CYS A 34 -10.06 0.18 19.38
C CYS A 34 -11.37 0.96 19.34
N TYR A 35 -11.46 1.86 18.36
CA TYR A 35 -12.56 2.78 18.14
C TYR A 35 -12.89 2.80 16.64
N GLY A 36 -14.18 2.83 16.32
CA GLY A 36 -14.69 2.71 14.94
C GLY A 36 -15.37 1.37 14.65
N GLN A 37 -15.95 1.25 13.47
CA GLN A 37 -16.71 0.06 13.03
C GLN A 37 -15.81 -1.02 12.42
N HIS A 38 -14.75 -0.60 11.70
CA HIS A 38 -13.87 -1.51 10.96
C HIS A 38 -12.50 -1.62 11.65
N VAL A 39 -12.40 -2.52 12.63
CA VAL A 39 -11.19 -2.64 13.47
C VAL A 39 -10.32 -3.85 13.18
N GLY A 40 -10.68 -4.71 12.22
CA GLY A 40 -10.00 -5.99 11.97
C GLY A 40 -8.52 -5.88 11.56
N PHE A 41 -8.11 -4.73 10.99
CA PHE A 41 -6.70 -4.46 10.66
C PHE A 41 -5.79 -4.33 11.89
N ASN A 42 -6.37 -4.28 13.10
CA ASN A 42 -5.62 -4.33 14.35
C ASN A 42 -4.72 -5.58 14.48
N MET A 43 -5.09 -6.69 13.81
CA MET A 43 -4.35 -7.94 13.88
C MET A 43 -2.88 -7.80 13.46
N PHE A 44 -2.58 -6.91 12.50
CA PHE A 44 -1.21 -6.70 12.03
C PHE A 44 -0.35 -6.00 13.07
N MET A 45 -0.90 -4.95 13.71
CA MET A 45 -0.18 -4.24 14.77
C MET A 45 -0.04 -5.10 16.03
N ASP A 46 -1.06 -5.90 16.36
CA ASP A 46 -0.96 -6.91 17.43
C ASP A 46 0.21 -7.85 17.19
N GLN A 47 0.31 -8.42 15.98
CA GLN A 47 1.38 -9.36 15.64
C GLN A 47 2.76 -8.72 15.80
N ILE A 48 2.93 -7.46 15.39
CA ILE A 48 4.18 -6.69 15.60
C ILE A 48 4.50 -6.59 17.09
N LEU A 49 3.58 -6.02 17.88
CA LEU A 49 3.83 -5.74 19.30
C LEU A 49 4.01 -7.03 20.11
N LEU A 50 3.24 -8.07 19.83
CA LEU A 50 3.38 -9.37 20.48
C LEU A 50 4.70 -10.06 20.10
N SER A 51 5.12 -9.97 18.83
CA SER A 51 6.41 -10.49 18.38
C SER A 51 7.57 -9.78 19.07
N LEU A 52 7.51 -8.45 19.15
CA LEU A 52 8.51 -7.63 19.84
C LEU A 52 8.56 -7.93 21.33
N ALA A 53 7.42 -7.94 22.03
CA ALA A 53 7.35 -8.19 23.47
C ALA A 53 7.90 -9.58 23.89
N ARG A 54 7.89 -10.57 22.98
CA ARG A 54 8.52 -11.88 23.20
C ARG A 54 10.03 -11.90 23.00
N LYS A 55 10.56 -11.00 22.16
CA LYS A 55 11.98 -10.99 21.75
C LYS A 55 12.80 -10.01 22.55
N VAL A 56 12.20 -8.88 22.93
CA VAL A 56 12.86 -7.78 23.64
C VAL A 56 11.94 -7.26 24.73
N ARG A 57 12.51 -6.70 25.79
CA ARG A 57 11.75 -5.99 26.81
C ARG A 57 11.39 -4.60 26.29
N LEU A 58 10.13 -4.41 25.94
CA LEU A 58 9.62 -3.13 25.46
C LEU A 58 9.51 -2.12 26.61
N PRO A 59 9.85 -0.84 26.37
CA PRO A 59 9.60 0.23 27.32
C PRO A 59 8.10 0.50 27.48
N ASP A 60 7.74 1.16 28.57
CA ASP A 60 6.36 1.58 28.80
C ASP A 60 6.02 2.75 27.86
N ILE A 61 5.10 2.52 26.92
CA ILE A 61 4.75 3.47 25.86
C ILE A 61 3.24 3.41 25.56
N GLU A 62 2.68 4.53 25.11
CA GLU A 62 1.31 4.61 24.61
C GLU A 62 1.32 5.19 23.19
N MET A 63 0.49 4.66 22.30
CA MET A 63 0.45 5.07 20.90
C MET A 63 -0.96 4.99 20.32
N LEU A 64 -1.25 5.88 19.36
CA LEU A 64 -2.46 5.82 18.55
C LEU A 64 -2.10 5.27 17.18
N VAL A 65 -2.81 4.24 16.75
CA VAL A 65 -2.56 3.55 15.48
C VAL A 65 -3.81 3.63 14.64
N ASN A 66 -3.71 4.29 13.50
CA ASN A 66 -4.73 4.33 12.48
C ASN A 66 -4.84 2.95 11.80
N LEU A 67 -6.08 2.49 11.60
CA LEU A 67 -6.37 1.25 10.91
C LEU A 67 -6.88 1.46 9.48
N GLY A 68 -7.16 2.70 9.10
CA GLY A 68 -7.64 3.06 7.77
C GLY A 68 -6.53 3.18 6.73
N ASP A 69 -6.95 3.22 5.46
CA ASP A 69 -6.06 3.34 4.30
C ASP A 69 -5.48 4.75 4.11
N TRP A 70 -6.06 5.76 4.77
CA TRP A 70 -5.70 7.17 4.62
C TRP A 70 -5.09 7.73 5.90
N PRO A 71 -4.07 8.61 5.80
CA PRO A 71 -3.52 9.28 6.98
C PRO A 71 -4.57 10.20 7.59
N LEU A 72 -4.56 10.33 8.91
CA LEU A 72 -5.59 11.07 9.64
C LEU A 72 -5.22 12.53 9.87
N GLU A 73 -3.96 12.80 10.23
CA GLU A 73 -3.50 14.14 10.53
C GLU A 73 -2.84 14.78 9.30
N GLN A 74 -3.21 16.03 9.03
CA GLN A 74 -2.72 16.80 7.90
C GLN A 74 -2.01 18.06 8.36
N GLU A 75 -0.88 18.39 7.73
CA GLU A 75 -0.06 19.58 8.01
C GLU A 75 -0.85 20.88 7.93
N ALA A 76 -1.84 20.95 7.02
CA ALA A 76 -2.70 22.12 6.86
C ALA A 76 -3.65 22.35 8.05
N THR A 77 -3.71 21.45 9.03
CA THR A 77 -4.53 21.64 10.22
C THR A 77 -3.76 22.48 11.24
N PRO A 78 -4.23 23.71 11.59
CA PRO A 78 -3.53 24.61 12.51
C PRO A 78 -3.33 24.03 13.93
N GLU A 79 -4.07 22.97 14.26
CA GLU A 79 -4.03 22.25 15.55
C GLU A 79 -3.50 20.82 15.39
N SER A 80 -2.65 20.55 14.39
CA SER A 80 -2.00 19.24 14.22
C SER A 80 -1.16 18.91 15.46
N THR A 81 -1.75 18.12 16.37
CA THR A 81 -1.15 17.77 17.66
C THR A 81 -1.11 16.26 17.91
N PHE A 82 -1.68 15.46 17.01
CA PHE A 82 -1.76 14.01 17.16
C PHE A 82 -0.69 13.31 16.34
N GLN A 83 0.02 12.40 16.98
CA GLN A 83 0.92 11.46 16.30
C GLN A 83 0.19 10.13 16.17
N PHE A 84 -0.39 9.91 14.99
CA PHE A 84 -0.89 8.60 14.59
C PHE A 84 0.20 7.81 13.89
N PHE A 85 0.27 6.52 14.19
CA PHE A 85 0.96 5.56 13.33
C PHE A 85 -0.01 5.13 12.22
N SER A 86 0.40 5.27 10.96
CA SER A 86 -0.43 4.99 9.78
C SER A 86 0.32 4.13 8.77
N TRP A 87 -0.43 3.33 8.00
CA TRP A 87 0.14 2.45 6.96
C TRP A 87 0.69 3.22 5.75
N CYS A 88 0.23 4.45 5.56
CA CYS A 88 0.65 5.31 4.47
C CYS A 88 0.76 6.77 4.96
N GLY A 89 1.46 7.58 4.18
CA GLY A 89 1.60 9.01 4.41
C GLY A 89 1.84 9.75 3.11
N SER A 90 1.68 11.07 3.16
CA SER A 90 1.99 12.01 2.08
C SER A 90 2.84 13.16 2.62
N LYS A 91 3.36 14.00 1.72
CA LYS A 91 4.06 15.25 2.12
C LYS A 91 3.17 16.23 2.89
N SER A 92 1.86 16.02 2.88
CA SER A 92 0.88 16.87 3.56
C SER A 92 0.33 16.22 4.83
N SER A 93 0.83 15.05 5.23
CA SER A 93 0.41 14.35 6.45
C SER A 93 1.52 14.35 7.49
N THR A 94 1.15 14.51 8.75
CA THR A 94 2.09 14.45 9.89
C THR A 94 2.12 13.09 10.59
N ASP A 95 1.36 12.12 10.09
CA ASP A 95 1.34 10.75 10.60
C ASP A 95 2.71 10.08 10.48
N ILE A 96 3.06 9.26 11.48
CA ILE A 96 4.27 8.45 11.47
C ILE A 96 3.98 7.19 10.64
N VAL A 97 4.67 7.04 9.52
CA VAL A 97 4.50 5.88 8.65
C VAL A 97 5.15 4.64 9.28
N MET A 98 4.38 3.57 9.39
CA MET A 98 4.85 2.26 9.86
C MET A 98 5.02 1.28 8.67
N PRO A 99 5.83 0.20 8.82
CA PRO A 99 5.93 -0.85 7.81
C PRO A 99 4.55 -1.38 7.46
N THR A 100 4.28 -1.60 6.18
CA THR A 100 2.99 -2.10 5.73
C THR A 100 2.71 -3.50 6.29
N TYR A 101 1.43 -3.84 6.41
CA TYR A 101 0.99 -5.15 6.88
C TYR A 101 1.59 -6.29 6.03
N ASP A 102 1.75 -6.11 4.71
CA ASP A 102 2.34 -7.13 3.84
C ASP A 102 3.80 -7.46 4.22
N ILE A 103 4.62 -6.43 4.50
CA ILE A 103 6.01 -6.62 4.94
C ILE A 103 6.06 -7.25 6.32
N THR A 104 5.16 -6.80 7.20
CA THR A 104 5.03 -7.32 8.56
C THR A 104 4.72 -8.80 8.56
N GLU A 105 3.70 -9.23 7.82
CA GLU A 105 3.32 -10.64 7.72
C GLU A 105 4.44 -11.47 7.10
N SER A 106 5.03 -10.99 6.00
CA SER A 106 6.17 -11.68 5.34
C SER A 106 7.33 -11.90 6.31
N SER A 107 7.62 -10.91 7.16
CA SER A 107 8.74 -10.95 8.11
C SER A 107 8.46 -11.81 9.35
N LEU A 108 7.20 -11.85 9.80
CA LEU A 108 6.82 -12.59 11.01
C LEU A 108 6.52 -14.06 10.74
N GLU A 109 5.89 -14.36 9.61
CA GLU A 109 5.39 -15.70 9.28
C GLU A 109 6.31 -16.47 8.32
N MET A 110 7.25 -15.81 7.62
CA MET A 110 8.22 -16.42 6.69
C MET A 110 7.60 -17.47 5.75
N MET A 111 6.79 -17.05 4.77
CA MET A 111 5.98 -17.94 3.91
C MET A 111 4.96 -18.83 4.65
N GLY A 112 4.53 -18.45 5.86
CA GLY A 112 3.49 -19.18 6.62
C GLY A 112 2.10 -19.23 5.96
N ARG A 113 1.91 -18.58 4.81
CA ARG A 113 0.69 -18.65 3.98
C ARG A 113 1.00 -19.24 2.61
N VAL A 114 -0.02 -19.89 2.02
CA VAL A 114 0.03 -20.46 0.66
C VAL A 114 0.20 -19.38 -0.43
N THR A 115 -0.12 -18.12 -0.11
CA THR A 115 0.10 -16.97 -0.99
C THR A 115 1.55 -16.53 -0.98
N LEU A 116 2.16 -16.33 -2.16
CA LEU A 116 3.49 -15.75 -2.33
C LEU A 116 3.61 -14.44 -1.54
N ASP A 117 4.56 -14.41 -0.61
CA ASP A 117 4.89 -13.22 0.17
C ASP A 117 5.91 -12.35 -0.57
N VAL A 118 6.19 -11.14 -0.07
CA VAL A 118 7.13 -10.22 -0.74
C VAL A 118 8.53 -10.81 -0.84
N LEU A 119 8.92 -11.66 0.12
CA LEU A 119 10.24 -12.28 0.19
C LEU A 119 10.38 -13.44 -0.80
N SER A 120 9.29 -14.15 -1.11
CA SER A 120 9.27 -15.27 -2.06
C SER A 120 9.60 -14.86 -3.49
N VAL A 121 9.38 -13.58 -3.84
CA VAL A 121 9.77 -13.01 -5.14
C VAL A 121 11.30 -12.95 -5.29
N GLN A 122 12.06 -12.85 -4.18
CA GLN A 122 13.53 -12.83 -4.24
C GLN A 122 14.10 -14.15 -4.80
N GLY A 123 13.37 -15.26 -4.66
CA GLY A 123 13.74 -16.55 -5.23
C GLY A 123 13.31 -16.75 -6.69
N ASN A 124 12.52 -15.85 -7.26
CA ASN A 124 12.03 -15.97 -8.64
C ASN A 124 12.47 -14.77 -9.49
N SER A 125 13.60 -14.92 -10.18
CA SER A 125 14.17 -13.89 -11.05
C SER A 125 13.41 -13.71 -12.37
N GLY A 126 12.53 -14.64 -12.71
CA GLY A 126 11.93 -14.73 -14.04
C GLY A 126 12.98 -14.96 -15.15
N PRO A 127 12.59 -14.76 -16.43
CA PRO A 127 13.52 -14.88 -17.55
C PRO A 127 14.58 -13.76 -17.54
N ALA A 128 15.69 -14.01 -18.25
CA ALA A 128 16.76 -13.02 -18.42
C ALA A 128 16.21 -11.72 -19.02
N TRP A 129 16.84 -10.58 -18.73
CA TRP A 129 16.37 -9.27 -19.21
C TRP A 129 16.11 -9.24 -20.72
N LYS A 130 17.01 -9.82 -21.51
CA LYS A 130 16.93 -9.90 -22.99
C LYS A 130 15.73 -10.72 -23.50
N GLU A 131 15.16 -11.58 -22.66
CA GLU A 131 14.06 -12.49 -22.99
C GLU A 131 12.69 -11.95 -22.51
N LYS A 132 12.67 -10.80 -21.82
CA LYS A 132 11.42 -10.19 -21.36
C LYS A 132 10.69 -9.51 -22.53
N CYS A 133 9.36 -9.53 -22.49
CA CYS A 133 8.51 -8.85 -23.46
C CYS A 133 8.74 -7.33 -23.41
N PRO A 134 9.02 -6.65 -24.55
CA PRO A 134 9.16 -5.19 -24.63
C PRO A 134 7.80 -4.49 -24.62
N CYS A 135 6.90 -4.94 -23.75
CA CYS A 135 5.56 -4.43 -23.60
C CYS A 135 5.34 -3.93 -22.17
N GLY A 136 4.57 -2.84 -22.06
CA GLY A 136 4.02 -2.37 -20.79
C GLY A 136 3.09 -3.41 -20.18
N PHE A 137 3.13 -3.56 -18.87
CA PHE A 137 2.28 -4.49 -18.15
C PHE A 137 1.66 -3.85 -16.92
N TRP A 138 0.36 -4.07 -16.74
CA TRP A 138 -0.36 -3.69 -15.53
C TRP A 138 -1.54 -4.61 -15.26
N ARG A 139 -1.75 -4.95 -13.99
CA ARG A 139 -2.95 -5.63 -13.50
C ARG A 139 -3.34 -5.03 -12.17
N GLY A 140 -4.61 -4.71 -12.00
CA GLY A 140 -5.09 -4.21 -10.73
C GLY A 140 -6.58 -3.92 -10.74
N ARG A 141 -7.07 -3.48 -9.58
CA ARG A 141 -8.48 -3.09 -9.38
C ARG A 141 -8.75 -1.69 -9.91
N ASP A 142 -10.00 -1.38 -10.17
CA ASP A 142 -10.50 -0.08 -10.64
C ASP A 142 -10.56 0.98 -9.52
N SER A 143 -9.53 1.04 -8.68
CA SER A 143 -9.56 1.88 -7.46
C SER A 143 -9.45 3.39 -7.74
N CYS A 144 -8.96 3.79 -8.92
CA CYS A 144 -8.89 5.20 -9.33
C CYS A 144 -9.14 5.35 -10.84
N PRO A 145 -9.63 6.52 -11.31
CA PRO A 145 -9.93 6.77 -12.73
C PRO A 145 -8.72 6.59 -13.66
N GLU A 146 -7.52 6.96 -13.20
CA GLU A 146 -6.30 6.88 -14.01
C GLU A 146 -5.96 5.43 -14.42
N ARG A 147 -6.40 4.44 -13.63
CA ARG A 147 -6.28 3.03 -14.00
C ARG A 147 -7.22 2.64 -15.13
N LEU A 148 -8.40 3.27 -15.20
CA LEU A 148 -9.33 3.07 -16.31
C LEU A 148 -8.75 3.66 -17.60
N ASP A 149 -8.11 4.82 -17.51
CA ASP A 149 -7.42 5.45 -18.65
C ASP A 149 -6.28 4.58 -19.17
N LEU A 150 -5.51 3.97 -18.26
CA LEU A 150 -4.45 3.02 -18.63
C LEU A 150 -4.99 1.79 -19.38
N VAL A 151 -6.11 1.24 -18.91
CA VAL A 151 -6.77 0.10 -19.57
C VAL A 151 -7.36 0.52 -20.92
N ALA A 152 -7.94 1.72 -21.03
CA ALA A 152 -8.41 2.27 -22.30
C ALA A 152 -7.26 2.51 -23.28
N LEU A 153 -6.09 2.95 -22.79
CA LEU A 153 -4.88 3.10 -23.60
C LEU A 153 -4.37 1.75 -24.11
N SER A 154 -4.35 0.72 -23.26
CA SER A 154 -3.96 -0.65 -23.63
C SER A 154 -4.82 -1.22 -24.76
N ARG A 155 -6.12 -0.89 -24.80
CA ARG A 155 -7.01 -1.30 -25.89
C ARG A 155 -6.70 -0.60 -27.21
N ARG A 156 -6.26 0.65 -27.15
CA ARG A 156 -5.88 1.44 -28.34
C ARG A 156 -4.51 1.01 -28.89
N HIS A 157 -3.60 0.59 -28.01
CA HIS A 157 -2.23 0.19 -28.35
C HIS A 157 -1.86 -1.15 -27.69
N PRO A 158 -2.49 -2.28 -28.11
CA PRO A 158 -2.26 -3.59 -27.50
C PRO A 158 -0.86 -4.16 -27.77
N ASP A 159 -0.18 -3.64 -28.79
CA ASP A 159 1.21 -3.92 -29.14
C ASP A 159 2.20 -3.31 -28.12
N LEU A 160 1.86 -2.15 -27.55
CA LEU A 160 2.72 -1.44 -26.61
C LEU A 160 2.41 -1.74 -25.14
N LEU A 161 1.14 -1.94 -24.79
CA LEU A 161 0.69 -2.03 -23.41
C LEU A 161 -0.34 -3.15 -23.23
N ASN A 162 -0.08 -3.99 -22.24
CA ASN A 162 -0.95 -5.03 -21.74
C ASN A 162 -1.44 -4.66 -20.34
N ALA A 163 -2.54 -3.91 -20.25
CA ALA A 163 -3.18 -3.50 -19.01
C ALA A 163 -4.62 -4.02 -18.92
N SER A 164 -5.00 -4.62 -17.79
CA SER A 164 -6.37 -5.10 -17.58
C SER A 164 -6.79 -5.02 -16.12
N LEU A 165 -8.10 -4.90 -15.90
CA LEU A 165 -8.68 -4.94 -14.56
C LEU A 165 -8.75 -6.39 -14.04
N THR A 166 -8.57 -6.54 -12.73
CA THR A 166 -8.81 -7.78 -12.00
C THR A 166 -10.27 -7.85 -11.51
N ASN A 167 -10.71 -9.01 -11.00
CA ASN A 167 -12.06 -9.13 -10.41
C ASN A 167 -12.24 -8.16 -9.22
N PHE A 168 -13.49 -7.74 -9.00
CA PHE A 168 -14.00 -6.73 -8.05
C PHE A 168 -14.04 -5.30 -8.61
N SER A 169 -15.24 -4.70 -8.62
CA SER A 169 -15.50 -3.36 -9.18
C SER A 169 -15.93 -2.38 -8.09
N PHE A 170 -15.19 -1.28 -7.95
CA PHE A 170 -15.58 -0.12 -7.15
C PHE A 170 -16.50 0.82 -7.93
N PHE A 171 -16.30 0.92 -9.23
CA PHE A 171 -17.21 1.62 -10.13
C PHE A 171 -18.30 0.64 -10.59
N GLY A 172 -19.58 1.02 -10.48
CA GLY A 172 -20.71 0.15 -10.78
C GLY A 172 -20.68 -0.50 -12.17
N THR A 173 -21.64 -1.39 -12.41
CA THR A 173 -21.72 -2.33 -13.55
C THR A 173 -21.44 -1.77 -14.94
N ARG A 174 -21.60 -0.45 -15.16
CA ARG A 174 -21.46 0.25 -16.44
C ARG A 174 -20.06 0.14 -17.09
N TRP A 175 -19.00 0.03 -16.31
CA TRP A 175 -17.63 -0.09 -16.84
C TRP A 175 -17.15 -1.54 -16.97
N THR A 176 -17.72 -2.43 -16.16
CA THR A 176 -17.41 -3.88 -16.15
C THR A 176 -17.81 -4.59 -17.44
N SER A 177 -18.86 -4.12 -18.13
CA SER A 177 -19.28 -4.70 -19.43
C SER A 177 -18.28 -4.43 -20.56
N MET A 178 -17.39 -3.46 -20.39
CA MET A 178 -16.34 -3.16 -21.36
C MET A 178 -15.10 -4.03 -21.19
N VAL A 179 -15.00 -4.85 -20.14
CA VAL A 179 -13.79 -5.61 -19.78
C VAL A 179 -14.05 -7.11 -20.02
N PRO A 180 -13.22 -7.83 -20.79
CA PRO A 180 -13.28 -9.29 -20.81
C PRO A 180 -13.09 -9.83 -19.39
N ARG A 181 -13.76 -10.94 -19.05
CA ARG A 181 -13.61 -11.58 -17.73
C ARG A 181 -12.13 -11.71 -17.37
N PRO A 182 -11.72 -11.35 -16.14
CA PRO A 182 -10.32 -11.44 -15.77
C PRO A 182 -9.90 -12.90 -15.79
N ALA A 183 -8.88 -13.20 -16.59
CA ALA A 183 -8.19 -14.47 -16.50
C ALA A 183 -7.48 -14.56 -15.14
N THR A 184 -7.55 -15.71 -14.49
CA THR A 184 -6.72 -16.01 -13.33
C THR A 184 -5.28 -16.11 -13.82
N PHE A 185 -4.46 -15.09 -13.55
CA PHE A 185 -3.07 -15.06 -13.97
C PHE A 185 -2.16 -15.52 -12.82
N PRO A 186 -1.06 -16.24 -13.12
CA PRO A 186 -0.02 -16.49 -12.14
C PRO A 186 0.50 -15.17 -11.59
N SER A 187 0.64 -15.08 -10.27
CA SER A 187 1.12 -13.93 -9.51
C SER A 187 2.44 -13.34 -10.01
N LEU A 188 3.25 -14.10 -10.75
CA LEU A 188 4.60 -13.72 -11.20
C LEU A 188 4.71 -13.42 -12.70
N ILE A 189 3.57 -13.30 -13.41
CA ILE A 189 3.57 -12.98 -14.85
C ILE A 189 4.25 -11.64 -15.16
N PHE A 190 4.22 -10.69 -14.22
CA PHE A 190 4.89 -9.39 -14.36
C PHE A 190 6.41 -9.52 -14.55
N LEU A 191 7.03 -10.58 -14.03
CA LEU A 191 8.47 -10.83 -14.21
C LEU A 191 8.85 -11.12 -15.66
N ARG A 192 7.88 -11.39 -16.55
CA ARG A 192 8.14 -11.63 -17.97
C ARG A 192 8.08 -10.34 -18.82
N CYS A 193 7.72 -9.21 -18.25
CA CYS A 193 7.57 -7.94 -18.96
C CYS A 193 8.70 -6.97 -18.61
N LEU A 194 9.15 -6.18 -19.58
CA LEU A 194 10.19 -5.18 -19.39
C LEU A 194 9.70 -3.94 -18.63
N HIS A 195 8.45 -3.54 -18.86
CA HIS A 195 7.90 -2.32 -18.29
C HIS A 195 6.69 -2.65 -17.42
N CYS A 196 6.82 -2.51 -16.10
CA CYS A 196 5.73 -2.72 -15.16
C CYS A 196 5.24 -1.38 -14.61
N PHE A 197 3.94 -1.11 -14.74
CA PHE A 197 3.34 0.11 -14.21
C PHE A 197 2.87 -0.11 -12.77
N HIS A 198 3.01 0.91 -11.93
CA HIS A 198 2.44 0.94 -10.59
C HIS A 198 1.66 2.25 -10.42
N LEU A 199 0.39 2.13 -10.01
CA LEU A 199 -0.50 3.28 -9.83
C LEU A 199 -1.07 3.25 -8.42
N ARG A 200 -1.19 4.43 -7.81
CA ARG A 200 -1.83 4.57 -6.49
C ARG A 200 -3.29 4.08 -6.54
N CYS A 201 -3.77 3.49 -5.45
CA CYS A 201 -5.13 2.95 -5.38
C CYS A 201 -6.17 4.04 -5.15
N LEU A 202 -5.93 4.99 -4.25
CA LEU A 202 -6.95 5.91 -3.78
C LEU A 202 -6.51 7.36 -4.07
N HIS A 203 -7.44 8.18 -4.56
CA HIS A 203 -7.15 9.54 -5.04
C HIS A 203 -7.27 10.56 -3.90
N SER A 204 -6.20 11.30 -3.64
CA SER A 204 -6.23 12.64 -3.04
C SER A 204 -4.92 13.34 -3.40
N PHE A 205 -5.05 14.31 -4.31
CA PHE A 205 -4.06 15.27 -4.80
C PHE A 205 -2.79 14.73 -5.49
N HIS A 206 -2.68 15.09 -6.78
CA HIS A 206 -1.61 14.82 -7.75
C HIS A 206 -1.49 13.39 -8.34
N PRO A 207 -1.67 13.21 -9.66
CA PRO A 207 -1.24 12.00 -10.34
C PRO A 207 0.30 12.01 -10.38
N CYS A 208 0.94 11.08 -9.67
CA CYS A 208 2.34 10.72 -9.92
C CYS A 208 2.33 9.36 -10.60
N PHE A 209 2.68 9.33 -11.88
CA PHE A 209 3.09 8.10 -12.55
C PHE A 209 4.50 7.77 -12.08
N SER A 210 4.66 6.70 -11.30
CA SER A 210 5.98 6.12 -11.06
C SER A 210 6.19 5.02 -12.09
N CYS A 211 6.98 5.32 -13.12
CA CYS A 211 7.51 4.29 -14.01
C CYS A 211 8.77 3.74 -13.36
N CYS A 212 8.72 2.51 -12.87
CA CYS A 212 9.90 1.88 -12.29
C CYS A 212 10.80 1.38 -13.43
N VAL A 213 11.67 2.27 -13.94
CA VAL A 213 12.75 1.91 -14.86
C VAL A 213 14.03 1.85 -14.02
N ARG A 214 14.50 0.64 -13.67
CA ARG A 214 15.86 0.47 -13.14
C ARG A 214 16.63 -0.56 -13.97
N SER A 215 17.71 -0.07 -14.58
CA SER A 215 18.82 -0.89 -15.05
C SER A 215 19.58 -1.39 -13.82
N THR A 216 19.46 -2.67 -13.50
CA THR A 216 20.18 -3.29 -12.38
C THR A 216 21.47 -3.94 -12.86
N ASN A 217 22.53 -3.14 -12.99
CA ASN A 217 23.89 -3.63 -12.81
C ASN A 217 24.31 -3.25 -11.37
N HIS A 218 24.56 -4.27 -10.55
CA HIS A 218 24.99 -4.25 -9.14
C HIS A 218 23.92 -4.48 -8.06
N ILE A 219 24.31 -5.45 -7.22
CA ILE A 219 23.67 -6.02 -6.04
C ILE A 219 23.50 -4.94 -4.96
N ASN A 220 22.24 -4.67 -4.57
CA ASN A 220 21.76 -4.35 -3.22
C ASN A 220 20.31 -3.88 -3.32
N THR A 221 19.38 -4.79 -3.08
CA THR A 221 17.93 -4.54 -3.15
C THR A 221 17.46 -3.90 -1.85
N LEU A 222 17.73 -2.60 -1.70
CA LEU A 222 16.97 -1.71 -0.83
C LEU A 222 16.02 -0.93 -1.73
N PHE A 223 14.71 -1.09 -1.51
CA PHE A 223 13.68 -0.28 -2.18
C PHE A 223 13.82 1.18 -1.71
N ALA A 224 14.71 1.92 -2.38
CA ALA A 224 14.81 3.36 -2.26
C ALA A 224 13.77 3.99 -3.20
N TYR A 225 12.81 4.69 -2.61
CA TYR A 225 11.87 5.55 -3.33
C TYR A 225 12.60 6.80 -3.81
N GLU A 226 13.12 6.78 -5.04
CA GLU A 226 13.58 7.98 -5.74
C GLU A 226 12.41 8.59 -6.52
N VAL A 227 11.96 9.76 -6.06
CA VAL A 227 10.96 10.58 -6.77
C VAL A 227 11.72 11.38 -7.84
N GLY A 228 11.85 10.80 -9.04
CA GLY A 228 12.35 11.50 -10.22
C GLY A 228 11.20 12.18 -10.97
N GLU A 229 11.29 13.49 -11.20
CA GLU A 229 10.45 14.20 -12.18
C GLU A 229 10.77 13.68 -13.58
N LEU A 230 9.80 13.02 -14.23
CA LEU A 230 9.91 12.64 -15.63
C LEU A 230 9.54 13.85 -16.50
N ALA A 231 10.55 14.34 -17.21
CA ALA A 231 10.42 15.34 -18.26
C ALA A 231 9.36 14.92 -19.30
N CYS A 232 8.45 15.85 -19.62
CA CYS A 232 7.49 15.69 -20.70
C CYS A 232 8.21 15.42 -22.03
N VAL A 233 8.10 14.20 -22.54
CA VAL A 233 8.44 13.90 -23.93
C VAL A 233 7.31 14.46 -24.80
N ARG A 234 7.59 15.58 -25.48
CA ARG A 234 6.80 16.07 -26.60
C ARG A 234 7.02 15.10 -27.77
N VAL A 235 5.98 14.37 -28.16
CA VAL A 235 5.96 13.61 -29.41
C VAL A 235 5.49 14.57 -30.52
N PRO A 236 6.13 14.60 -31.71
CA PRO A 236 5.81 15.51 -32.80
C PRO A 236 4.38 15.37 -33.34
#